data_AF-A0A8J5EDX0-F1
#
_entry.id   AF-A0A8J5EDX0-F1
#
_cell.length_a   1.000
_cell.length_b   1.000
_cell.length_c   1.000
_cell.angle_alpha   90.00
_cell.angle_beta   90.00
_cell.angle_gamma   90.00
#
_symmetry.space_group_name_H-M   'P 1'
#
loop_
_entity.id
_entity.type
_entity.pdbx_description
1 polymer ?
#
loop_
_entity_poly.entity_id
_entity_poly.type
_entity_poly.pdbx_seq_one_letter_code
_entity_poly.pdbx_strand_id
1 'polypeptide(L)' 'MVSGSKANNASIHQSATINSSRVVHAKEFDVSVTMLNIAIILYHIHEHAQSISVLKKLFQNIEPIEEVCLNLIIL' A
#
# COMPACT_ATOMS: atom_id res chain seq x y z
N MET A 1 -31.03 -48.42 10.59
CA MET A 1 -31.62 -47.64 9.47
C MET A 1 -31.87 -46.25 10.06
N VAL A 2 -31.27 -45.14 9.67
CA VAL A 2 -30.79 -44.67 8.36
C VAL A 2 -29.48 -43.88 8.52
N SER A 3 -28.71 -43.85 7.43
CA SER A 3 -27.46 -43.11 7.21
C SER A 3 -27.74 -41.66 6.77
N GLY A 4 -26.77 -40.76 6.99
CA GLY A 4 -26.64 -39.48 6.26
C GLY A 4 -26.28 -38.29 7.16
N SER A 5 -25.39 -37.36 6.82
CA SER A 5 -24.61 -37.15 5.59
C SER A 5 -23.42 -36.25 5.90
N LYS A 6 -22.29 -36.56 5.26
CA LYS A 6 -21.04 -35.80 5.23
C LYS A 6 -21.26 -34.46 4.51
N ALA A 7 -21.16 -33.34 5.22
CA ALA A 7 -21.12 -32.01 4.59
C ALA A 7 -19.68 -31.68 4.22
N ASN A 8 -19.33 -31.98 2.97
CA ASN A 8 -18.18 -31.39 2.30
C ASN A 8 -18.64 -30.08 1.67
N ASN A 9 -18.05 -28.96 2.05
CA ASN A 9 -17.99 -27.79 1.19
C ASN A 9 -16.60 -27.17 1.31
N ALA A 10 -15.71 -27.72 0.47
CA ALA A 10 -14.62 -26.96 -0.09
C ALA A 10 -15.17 -25.67 -0.75
N SER A 11 -14.31 -24.66 -0.81
CA SER A 11 -14.48 -23.42 -1.57
C SER A 11 -15.38 -22.34 -0.95
N ILE A 12 -14.82 -21.58 0.00
CA ILE A 12 -14.86 -20.10 -0.08
C ILE A 12 -13.51 -19.58 0.44
N HIS A 13 -12.44 -19.81 -0.32
CA HIS A 13 -11.12 -19.21 -0.05
C HIS A 13 -10.70 -18.33 -1.23
N GLN A 14 -11.62 -17.50 -1.75
CA GLN A 14 -11.27 -16.65 -2.90
C GLN A 14 -12.07 -15.34 -3.01
N SER A 15 -12.45 -14.74 -1.87
CA SER A 15 -13.10 -13.41 -1.87
C SER A 15 -12.48 -12.42 -0.88
N ALA A 16 -11.44 -12.81 -0.14
CA ALA A 16 -10.76 -11.96 0.85
C ALA A 16 -9.49 -11.25 0.32
N THR A 17 -9.06 -11.58 -0.90
CA THR A 17 -7.78 -11.09 -1.44
C THR A 17 -7.92 -9.72 -2.13
N ILE A 18 -9.05 -9.46 -2.80
CA ILE A 18 -9.25 -8.25 -3.65
C ILE A 18 -9.58 -7.02 -2.80
N ASN A 19 -10.33 -7.20 -1.71
CA ASN A 19 -10.62 -6.16 -0.72
C ASN A 19 -9.41 -5.88 0.18
N SER A 20 -8.59 -6.89 0.48
CA SER A 20 -7.33 -6.69 1.22
C SER A 20 -6.36 -5.79 0.46
N SER A 21 -6.14 -6.03 -0.84
CA SER A 21 -5.20 -5.22 -1.63
C SER A 21 -5.60 -3.74 -1.73
N ARG A 22 -6.90 -3.44 -1.94
CA ARG A 22 -7.40 -2.05 -2.00
C ARG A 22 -7.27 -1.33 -0.66
N VAL A 23 -7.52 -2.02 0.45
CA VAL A 23 -7.39 -1.47 1.81
C VAL A 23 -5.92 -1.24 2.16
N VAL A 24 -5.03 -2.16 1.77
CA VAL A 24 -3.57 -2.02 1.94
C VAL A 24 -3.06 -0.82 1.13
N HIS A 25 -3.45 -0.68 -0.13
CA HIS A 25 -3.05 0.43 -0.99
C HIS A 25 -3.54 1.80 -0.47
N ALA A 26 -4.77 1.89 0.05
CA ALA A 26 -5.26 3.15 0.64
C ALA A 26 -4.46 3.53 1.89
N LYS A 27 -4.17 2.55 2.75
CA LYS A 27 -3.39 2.76 3.98
C LYS A 27 -1.95 3.18 3.70
N GLU A 28 -1.33 2.64 2.65
CA GLU A 28 0.03 2.98 2.22
C GLU A 28 0.12 4.42 1.69
N PHE A 29 -0.91 4.87 0.96
CA PHE A 29 -1.03 6.25 0.52
C PHE A 29 -1.17 7.21 1.72
N ASP A 30 -2.02 6.89 2.69
CA ASP A 30 -2.21 7.71 3.90
C ASP A 30 -0.91 7.84 4.72
N VAL A 31 -0.12 6.76 4.80
CA VAL A 31 1.20 6.77 5.46
C VAL A 31 2.18 7.65 4.68
N SER A 32 2.20 7.56 3.35
CA SER A 32 3.09 8.37 2.49
C SER A 32 2.79 9.87 2.61
N VAL A 33 1.52 10.25 2.58
CA VAL A 33 1.08 11.65 2.77
C VAL A 33 1.47 12.16 4.16
N THR A 34 1.26 11.34 5.19
CA THR A 34 1.63 11.70 6.56
C THR A 34 3.14 11.92 6.70
N MET A 35 3.95 11.02 6.14
CA MET A 35 5.42 11.15 6.16
C MET A 35 5.90 12.39 5.41
N LEU A 36 5.31 12.70 4.25
CA LEU A 36 5.63 13.89 3.48
C LEU A 36 5.32 15.17 4.29
N ASN A 37 4.15 15.24 4.90
CA ASN A 37 3.75 16.38 5.71
C ASN A 37 4.69 16.58 6.91
N ILE A 38 5.11 15.50 7.57
CA ILE A 38 6.12 15.57 8.65
C ILE A 38 7.44 16.14 8.13
N ALA A 39 7.93 15.66 6.98
CA ALA A 39 9.16 16.16 6.39
C ALA A 39 9.08 17.66 6.06
N ILE A 40 7.97 18.13 5.49
CA ILE A 40 7.74 19.55 5.18
C ILE A 40 7.79 20.40 6.45
N ILE A 41 7.11 19.97 7.52
CA ILE A 41 7.14 20.69 8.81
C ILE A 41 8.57 20.75 9.34
N LEU A 42 9.27 19.62 9.39
CA LEU A 42 10.67 19.55 9.84
C LEU A 42 11.58 20.47 9.04
N TYR A 43 11.39 20.54 7.72
CA TYR A 43 12.14 21.43 6.85
C TYR A 43 11.91 22.91 7.20
N HIS A 44 10.66 23.32 7.41
CA HIS A 44 10.30 24.70 7.74
C HIS A 44 10.79 25.15 9.13
N ILE A 45 10.99 24.22 10.06
CA ILE A 45 11.56 24.52 11.38
C ILE A 45 13.09 24.34 11.42
N HIS A 46 13.75 24.22 10.27
CA HIS A 46 15.20 24.03 10.11
C HIS A 46 15.78 22.72 10.66
N GLU A 47 14.94 21.72 10.92
CA GLU A 47 15.35 20.36 11.29
C GLU A 47 15.71 19.54 10.03
N HIS A 48 16.64 20.05 9.22
CA HIS A 48 16.94 19.53 7.88
C HIS A 48 17.43 18.07 7.89
N ALA A 49 18.24 17.68 8.87
CA ALA A 49 18.73 16.30 8.97
C ALA A 49 17.58 15.30 9.20
N GLN A 50 16.62 15.67 10.05
CA GLN A 50 15.44 14.85 10.33
C GLN A 50 14.49 14.83 9.13
N SER A 51 14.25 15.98 8.50
CA SER A 51 13.48 16.08 7.26
C SER A 51 14.03 15.15 6.17
N ILE A 52 15.34 15.18 5.92
CA ILE A 52 15.98 14.35 4.90
C ILE A 52 15.87 12.87 5.27
N SER A 53 16.01 12.50 6.54
CA SER A 53 15.85 11.11 7.00
C SER A 53 14.44 10.58 6.73
N VAL A 54 13.41 11.37 7.05
CA VAL A 54 12.00 11.01 6.78
C VAL A 54 11.74 10.88 5.28
N LEU A 55 12.25 11.81 4.46
CA LEU A 55 12.14 11.73 3.00
C LEU A 55 12.82 10.49 2.42
N LYS A 56 14.02 10.14 2.88
CA LYS A 56 14.72 8.93 2.42
C LYS A 56 13.90 7.68 2.71
N LYS A 57 13.32 7.58 3.91
CA LYS A 57 12.45 6.46 4.27
C LYS A 57 11.18 6.45 3.43
N LEU A 58 10.60 7.62 3.14
CA LEU A 58 9.47 7.73 2.24
C LEU A 58 9.81 7.17 0.86
N PHE A 59 10.90 7.63 0.24
CA PHE A 59 11.35 7.18 -1.09
C PHE A 59 11.71 5.69 -1.16
N GLN A 60 12.03 5.05 -0.03
CA GLN A 60 12.23 3.60 0.04
C GLN A 60 10.92 2.81 0.13
N ASN A 61 9.84 3.45 0.60
CA ASN A 61 8.54 2.83 0.81
C ASN A 61 7.59 3.00 -0.38
N ILE A 62 7.72 4.06 -1.18
CA ILE A 62 6.95 4.18 -2.42
C ILE A 62 7.54 3.25 -3.46
N GLU A 63 6.71 2.33 -3.95
CA GLU A 63 7.04 1.46 -5.09
C GLU A 63 7.50 2.33 -6.27
N PRO A 64 8.55 1.93 -7.01
CA PRO A 64 8.89 2.60 -8.26
C PRO A 64 7.62 2.70 -9.10
N ILE A 65 7.35 3.88 -9.66
CA ILE A 65 6.25 4.02 -10.62
C ILE A 65 6.61 3.08 -11.77
N GLU A 66 6.00 1.88 -11.80
CA GLU A 66 6.24 0.91 -12.85
C GLU A 66 5.93 1.58 -14.20
N GLU A 67 6.85 1.39 -15.13
CA GLU A 67 6.94 1.93 -16.49
C GLU A 67 5.70 1.62 -17.37
N VAL A 68 4.64 1.02 -16.81
CA VAL A 68 3.38 0.75 -17.50
C VAL A 68 2.65 2.06 -17.87
N CYS A 69 2.83 3.14 -17.10
CA CYS A 69 2.37 4.47 -17.51
C CYS A 69 3.20 5.05 -18.67
N LEU A 70 4.46 4.66 -18.83
CA LEU A 70 5.33 5.18 -19.91
C LEU A 70 4.92 4.61 -21.27
N ASN A 71 4.54 3.33 -21.32
CA ASN A 71 4.11 2.68 -22.57
C ASN A 71 2.75 3.16 -23.09
N LEU A 72 1.90 3.77 -22.25
CA LEU A 72 0.64 4.37 -22.71
C LEU A 72 0.82 5.82 -23.22
N ILE A 73 1.94 6.46 -22.90
CA ILE A 73 2.24 7.84 -23.33
C ILE A 73 3.10 7.85 -24.61
N ILE A 74 3.73 6.73 -24.97
CA ILE A 74 4.55 6.55 -26.19
C ILE A 74 3.80 5.73 -27.27
N LEU A 75 2.48 5.84 -27.37
CA LEU A 75 1.71 5.33 -28.53
C LEU A 75 0.86 6.43 -29.18
#